data_AF-A0AAD1XVY5-F1
#
_entry.id   AF-A0AAD1XVY5-F1
#
_cell.length_a   1.000
_cell.length_b   1.000
_cell.length_c   1.000
_cell.angle_alpha   90.00
_cell.angle_beta   90.00
_cell.angle_gamma   90.00
#
_symmetry.space_group_name_H-M   'P 1'
#
loop_
_entity.id
_entity.type
_entity.pdbx_description
1 polymer ?
#
loop_
_entity_poly.entity_id
_entity_poly.type
_entity_poly.pdbx_seq_one_letter_code
_entity_poly.pdbx_strand_id
1 'polypeptide(L)' 'MVVSNGPGTALPIIYIAFIIGKLLWNTKIIFIESFCRINSLSLTGRLVFKIVDRFYVYWEELQKAHPKSLLIKGNLSM' A
#
# COMPACT_ATOMS: atom_id res chain seq x y z
N MET A 1 -4.64 -3.82 13.29
CA MET A 1 -4.20 -3.90 11.88
C MET A 1 -5.01 -2.88 11.09
N VAL A 2 -4.37 -2.10 10.23
CA VAL A 2 -5.02 -1.10 9.36
C VAL A 2 -4.86 -1.55 7.91
N VAL A 3 -5.95 -1.59 7.15
CA VAL A 3 -5.95 -1.89 5.72
C VAL A 3 -6.59 -0.71 4.99
N SER A 4 -5.92 -0.17 3.97
CA SER A 4 -6.46 0.95 3.19
C SER A 4 -6.03 0.86 1.73
N ASN A 5 -6.96 1.21 0.84
CA ASN A 5 -6.73 1.43 -0.59
C ASN A 5 -7.13 2.85 -1.00
N GLY A 6 -7.20 3.77 -0.01
CA GLY A 6 -7.90 5.03 -0.16
C GLY A 6 -7.11 6.16 -0.86
N PRO A 7 -7.83 7.18 -1.35
CA PRO A 7 -7.24 8.44 -1.84
C PRO A 7 -6.60 9.25 -0.69
N GLY A 8 -6.10 10.45 -0.97
CA GLY A 8 -5.29 11.25 -0.02
C GLY A 8 -5.88 11.45 1.39
N THR A 9 -7.19 11.33 1.58
CA THR A 9 -7.85 11.38 2.89
C THR A 9 -7.45 10.24 3.84
N ALA A 10 -6.93 9.13 3.32
CA ALA A 10 -6.41 8.04 4.14
C ALA A 10 -5.01 8.34 4.71
N LEU A 11 -4.28 9.34 4.18
CA LEU A 11 -2.93 9.67 4.65
C LEU A 11 -2.88 10.01 6.14
N PRO A 12 -3.68 10.96 6.67
CA PRO A 12 -3.62 11.30 8.10
C PRO A 12 -3.82 10.09 9.00
N ILE A 13 -4.79 9.23 8.67
CA ILE A 13 -5.09 8.02 9.46
C ILE A 13 -3.92 7.04 9.43
N ILE A 14 -3.33 6.81 8.24
CA ILE A 14 -2.18 5.90 8.08
C ILE A 14 -0.96 6.43 8.85
N TYR A 15 -0.69 7.73 8.80
CA TYR A 15 0.43 8.34 9.53
C TYR A 15 0.21 8.32 11.05
N ILE A 16 -1.02 8.61 11.52
CA ILE A 16 -1.36 8.49 12.95
C ILE A 16 -1.20 7.03 13.40
N ALA A 17 -1.72 6.08 12.63
CA ALA A 17 -1.58 4.66 12.91
C ALA A 17 -0.10 4.22 12.91
N PHE A 18 0.73 4.79 12.05
CA PHE A 18 2.17 4.52 12.04
C PHE A 18 2.86 5.06 13.31
N ILE A 19 2.60 6.32 13.68
CA ILE A 19 3.25 6.94 14.85
C ILE A 19 2.78 6.27 16.15
N ILE A 20 1.47 6.17 16.35
CA ILE A 20 0.89 5.62 17.59
C ILE A 20 1.04 4.10 17.62
N GLY A 21 0.74 3.44 16.51
CA GLY A 21 0.74 1.99 16.44
C GLY A 21 2.13 1.37 16.55
N LYS A 22 3.18 2.06 16.08
CA LYS A 22 4.57 1.62 16.27
C LYS A 22 5.04 1.83 17.71
N LEU A 23 4.52 2.85 18.40
CA LEU A 23 4.91 3.18 19.77
C LEU A 23 4.18 2.34 20.83
N LEU A 24 2.91 1.99 20.59
CA LEU A 24 2.04 1.43 21.65
C LEU A 24 1.60 -0.02 21.40
N TRP A 25 1.37 -0.43 20.15
CA TRP A 25 0.59 -1.67 19.88
C TRP A 25 1.09 -2.56 18.73
N ASN A 26 2.32 -2.34 18.24
CA ASN A 26 2.91 -3.07 17.12
C ASN A 26 1.92 -3.24 15.94
N THR A 27 1.23 -2.15 15.60
CA THR A 27 0.15 -2.15 14.61
C THR A 27 0.70 -2.37 13.21
N LYS A 28 0.24 -3.45 12.54
CA LYS A 28 0.53 -3.66 11.11
C LYS A 28 -0.34 -2.78 10.22
N ILE A 29 0.29 -2.14 9.24
CA ILE A 29 -0.32 -1.28 8.23
C ILE A 29 -0.14 -1.91 6.86
N ILE A 30 -1.25 -2.17 6.19
CA ILE A 30 -1.31 -2.75 4.86
C ILE A 30 -1.95 -1.71 3.94
N PHE A 31 -1.27 -1.41 2.84
CA PHE A 31 -1.82 -0.58 1.78
C PHE A 31 -1.97 -1.38 0.50
N ILE A 32 -3.12 -1.23 -0.16
CA ILE A 32 -3.40 -1.87 -1.44
C ILE A 32 -3.59 -0.77 -2.47
N GLU A 33 -2.73 -0.72 -3.47
CA GLU A 33 -2.84 0.28 -4.52
C GLU A 33 -4.11 0.04 -5.37
N SER A 34 -4.65 1.12 -5.93
CA SER A 34 -5.84 1.06 -6.77
C SER A 34 -5.62 0.20 -8.01
N PHE A 35 -6.63 -0.60 -8.37
CA PHE A 35 -6.58 -1.44 -9.58
C PHE A 35 -6.35 -0.64 -10.86
N CYS A 36 -6.87 0.59 -10.97
CA CYS A 36 -6.71 1.44 -12.15
C CYS A 36 -5.26 1.93 -12.38
N ARG A 37 -4.33 1.67 -11.46
CA ARG A 37 -2.94 2.14 -11.54
C ARG A 37 -2.07 1.09 -12.19
N ILE A 38 -1.98 1.12 -13.52
CA ILE A 38 -1.21 0.16 -14.30
C ILE A 38 0.29 0.54 -14.35
N ASN A 39 0.58 1.78 -14.73
CA ASN A 39 1.96 2.20 -15.05
C ASN A 39 2.67 2.98 -13.93
N SER A 40 1.94 3.52 -12.96
CA SER A 40 2.52 4.36 -11.90
C SER A 40 1.71 4.34 -10.60
N LEU A 41 2.40 4.45 -9.47
CA LEU A 41 1.77 4.57 -8.15
C LEU A 41 1.01 5.89 -8.02
N SER A 42 -0.08 5.86 -7.25
CA SER A 42 -0.77 7.08 -6.84
C SER A 42 0.13 7.94 -5.96
N LEU A 43 -0.14 9.25 -5.87
CA LEU A 43 0.63 10.13 -4.98
C LEU A 43 0.58 9.62 -3.53
N THR A 44 -0.60 9.21 -3.07
CA THR A 44 -0.80 8.54 -1.79
C THR A 44 0.06 7.27 -1.68
N GLY A 45 -0.01 6.39 -2.67
CA GLY A 45 0.77 5.15 -2.74
C GLY A 45 2.27 5.42 -2.58
N ARG A 46 2.81 6.42 -3.30
CA ARG A 46 4.23 6.82 -3.17
C ARG A 46 4.59 7.32 -1.78
N LEU A 47 3.72 8.12 -1.15
CA LEU A 47 3.96 8.65 0.19
C LEU A 47 3.93 7.54 1.24
N VAL A 48 2.99 6.61 1.14
CA VAL A 48 2.82 5.53 2.13
C VAL A 48 3.78 4.35 1.89
N PHE A 49 4.34 4.19 0.69
CA PHE A 49 5.20 3.06 0.30
C PHE A 49 6.35 2.76 1.26
N LYS A 50 6.90 3.78 1.92
CA LYS A 50 8.03 3.63 2.85
C LYS A 50 7.63 3.40 4.30
N ILE A 51 6.37 3.63 4.67
CA ILE A 51 5.90 3.58 6.06
C ILE A 51 5.03 2.35 6.34
N VAL A 52 4.41 1.77 5.32
CA VAL A 52 3.54 0.60 5.48
C VAL A 52 4.36 -0.67 5.58
N ASP A 53 3.87 -1.65 6.36
CA ASP A 53 4.52 -2.95 6.50
C ASP A 53 4.37 -3.80 5.24
N ARG A 54 3.21 -3.69 4.58
CA ARG A 54 2.94 -4.40 3.33
C ARG A 54 2.27 -3.46 2.34
N PHE A 55 2.81 -3.43 1.14
CA PHE A 55 2.28 -2.67 0.02
C PHE A 55 1.91 -3.62 -1.11
N TYR A 56 0.63 -3.69 -1.47
CA TYR A 56 0.13 -4.58 -2.51
C TYR A 56 -0.16 -3.84 -3.81
N VAL A 57 0.17 -4.47 -4.93
CA VAL A 57 -0.10 -3.98 -6.30
C VAL A 57 -0.78 -5.06 -7.12
N TYR A 58 -1.54 -4.67 -8.13
CA TYR A 58 -2.23 -5.61 -9.01
C TYR A 58 -1.42 -5.99 -10.26
N TRP A 59 -0.58 -5.09 -10.77
CA TRP A 59 0.10 -5.25 -12.05
C TRP A 59 1.57 -5.61 -11.88
N GLU A 60 2.04 -6.56 -12.69
CA GLU A 60 3.44 -7.01 -12.66
C GLU A 60 4.40 -5.89 -13.05
N GLU A 61 4.03 -5.06 -14.01
CA GLU A 61 4.81 -3.90 -14.46
C GLU A 61 5.04 -2.92 -13.32
N LEU A 62 4.01 -2.68 -12.52
CA LEU A 62 4.08 -1.83 -11.35
C LEU A 62 4.95 -2.46 -10.25
N GLN A 63 4.88 -3.78 -10.08
CA GLN A 63 5.75 -4.51 -9.16
C GLN A 63 7.22 -4.47 -9.61
N LYS A 64 7.48 -4.64 -10.92
CA LYS A 64 8.82 -4.54 -11.51
C LYS A 64 9.42 -3.15 -11.26
N ALA A 65 8.61 -2.09 -11.39
CA ALA A 65 9.01 -0.72 -11.06
C ALA A 65 9.20 -0.49 -9.54
N HIS A 66 8.47 -1.23 -8.70
CA HIS A 66 8.50 -1.11 -7.24
C HIS A 66 8.71 -2.46 -6.55
N PRO A 67 9.93 -3.03 -6.55
CA PRO A 67 10.19 -4.42 -6.13
C PRO A 67 9.85 -4.75 -4.67
N LYS A 68 9.73 -3.74 -3.80
CA LYS A 68 9.27 -3.93 -2.40
C LYS A 68 7.76 -4.16 -2.29
N SER A 69 7.00 -3.97 -3.37
CA SER A 69 5.58 -4.26 -3.40
C SER A 69 5.30 -5.75 -3.61
N LEU A 70 4.19 -6.20 -3.06
CA LEU A 70 3.68 -7.55 -3.18
C LEU A 70 2.63 -7.59 -4.28
N LEU A 71 2.85 -8.38 -5.31
CA LEU A 71 1.86 -8.61 -6.33
C LEU A 71 0.68 -9.42 -5.76
N ILE A 72 -0.54 -8.92 -5.99
CA ILE A 72 -1.76 -9.68 -5.73
C ILE A 72 -1.90 -10.72 -6.85
N LYS A 73 -1.46 -11.95 -6.57
CA LYS A 73 -1.70 -13.10 -7.44
C LYS A 73 -3.16 -13.53 -7.29
N GLY A 74 -4.06 -12.88 -8.03
CA GLY A 74 -5.35 -13.49 -8.32
C GLY A 74 -5.15 -14.67 -9.26
N ASN A 75 -5.96 -15.72 -9.16
CA ASN A 75 -6.12 -16.73 -10.22
C ASN A 75 -6.75 -16.09 -11.46
N LEU A 76 -6.11 -15.08 -12.04
CA LEU A 76 -6.43 -14.50 -13.33
C LEU A 76 -5.48 -15.15 -14.34
N SER A 77 -5.63 -16.46 -14.48
CA SER A 77 -5.28 -17.16 -15.71
C SER A 77 -6.20 -16.63 -16.80
N MET A 78 -5.75 -15.60 -17.52
CA MET A 78 -6.17 -15.35 -18.89
C MET A 78 -5.00 -15.73 -19.80
#